data_AF-A0A931AP37-F1
#
_entry.id   AF-A0A931AP37-F1
#
_cell.length_a   1.000
_cell.length_b   1.000
_cell.length_c   1.000
_cell.angle_alpha   90.00
_cell.angle_beta   90.00
_cell.angle_gamma   90.00
#
_symmetry.space_group_name_H-M   'P 1'
#
loop_
_entity.id
_entity.type
_entity.pdbx_description
1 polymer ?
#
loop_
_entity_poly.entity_id
_entity_poly.type
_entity_poly.pdbx_seq_one_letter_code
_entity_poly.pdbx_strand_id
1 'polypeptide(L)'
;MGDLKSEIINLLKSTNRKGIEDLIKYMEEHKYFRKPASINHHSNFDGGLAHHSYKVYQNYTKLNQENEAGIPEDSIIITAFLHDLCKIDDYIEGPGQKPSDKQLEYLELLLSRQNKTLANELDKLGKSQVSDLISWLKNNPDKPEPEFEISWDYNPSKNIPLNHAEKSIIMASRFIKLNMREILAIRYHMGSWDESLNYKDYNKANQLYPDVKLIAIADELATFQENWVETEN
;
A
#
# COMPACT_ATOMS: atom_id res chain seq x y z
N MET A 1 -7.68 14.24 0.38
CA MET A 1 -8.10 12.86 0.04
C MET A 1 -9.36 12.76 -0.81
N GLY A 2 -10.38 13.60 -0.61
CA GLY A 2 -11.61 13.55 -1.43
C GLY A 2 -11.37 13.74 -2.94
N ASP A 3 -10.35 14.53 -3.30
CA ASP A 3 -9.97 14.79 -4.68
C ASP A 3 -9.32 13.56 -5.35
N LEU A 4 -8.23 13.04 -4.77
CA LEU A 4 -7.50 11.88 -5.28
C LEU A 4 -8.38 10.63 -5.47
N LYS A 5 -9.21 10.32 -4.46
CA LYS A 5 -10.15 9.19 -4.57
C LYS A 5 -11.07 9.34 -5.77
N SER A 6 -11.64 10.54 -5.95
CA SER A 6 -12.55 10.83 -7.06
C SER A 6 -11.84 10.72 -8.40
N GLU A 7 -10.59 11.18 -8.49
CA GLU A 7 -9.75 11.08 -9.67
C GLU A 7 -9.48 9.63 -10.07
N ILE A 8 -9.04 8.79 -9.12
CA ILE A 8 -8.80 7.35 -9.35
C ILE A 8 -10.09 6.66 -9.83
N ILE A 9 -11.22 6.95 -9.18
CA ILE A 9 -12.52 6.39 -9.57
C ILE A 9 -12.90 6.82 -10.99
N ASN A 10 -12.70 8.09 -11.35
CA ASN A 10 -12.99 8.59 -12.69
C ASN A 10 -12.09 7.95 -13.76
N LEU A 11 -10.80 7.76 -13.45
CA LEU A 11 -9.86 7.05 -14.32
C LEU A 11 -10.28 5.58 -14.51
N LEU A 12 -10.61 4.86 -13.43
CA LEU A 12 -11.09 3.48 -13.55
C LEU A 12 -12.36 3.41 -14.42
N LYS A 13 -13.32 4.31 -14.20
CA LYS A 13 -14.55 4.40 -15.00
C LYS A 13 -14.31 4.70 -16.47
N SER A 14 -13.32 5.54 -16.80
CA SER A 14 -13.01 5.90 -18.18
C SER A 14 -12.55 4.70 -19.02
N THR A 15 -12.08 3.62 -18.39
CA THR A 15 -11.72 2.36 -19.08
C THR A 15 -12.92 1.66 -19.72
N ASN A 16 -14.16 1.99 -19.30
CA ASN A 16 -15.40 1.37 -19.76
C ASN A 16 -15.41 -0.18 -19.67
N ARG A 17 -14.61 -0.76 -18.77
CA ARG A 17 -14.55 -2.22 -18.58
C ARG A 17 -15.83 -2.72 -17.90
N LYS A 18 -16.41 -3.79 -18.45
CA LYS A 18 -17.54 -4.49 -17.79
C LYS A 18 -17.11 -4.95 -16.39
N GLY A 19 -17.89 -4.59 -15.38
CA GLY A 19 -17.65 -4.95 -13.97
C GLY A 19 -16.73 -4.00 -13.20
N ILE A 20 -16.29 -2.89 -13.83
CA ILE A 20 -15.42 -1.91 -13.16
C ILE A 20 -16.08 -1.23 -11.96
N GLU A 21 -17.39 -1.01 -12.01
CA GLU A 21 -18.12 -0.34 -10.92
C GLU A 21 -18.27 -1.23 -9.70
N ASP A 22 -18.45 -2.54 -9.92
CA ASP A 22 -18.46 -3.52 -8.84
C ASP A 22 -17.06 -3.66 -8.22
N LEU A 23 -16.00 -3.56 -9.03
CA LEU A 23 -14.62 -3.53 -8.52
C LEU A 23 -14.35 -2.27 -7.68
N ILE A 24 -14.78 -1.10 -8.14
CA ILE A 24 -14.62 0.16 -7.39
C ILE A 24 -15.35 0.06 -6.04
N LYS A 25 -16.59 -0.44 -6.05
CA LYS A 25 -17.35 -0.66 -4.82
C LYS A 25 -16.62 -1.62 -3.88
N TYR A 26 -16.07 -2.72 -4.41
CA TYR A 26 -15.27 -3.67 -3.63
C TYR A 26 -14.02 -3.00 -3.02
N MET A 27 -13.31 -2.16 -3.78
CA MET A 27 -12.16 -1.39 -3.30
C MET A 27 -12.55 -0.45 -2.15
N GLU A 28 -13.70 0.24 -2.26
CA GLU A 28 -14.22 1.12 -1.20
C GLU A 28 -14.58 0.35 0.07
N GLU A 29 -15.33 -0.75 -0.06
CA GLU A 29 -15.76 -1.59 1.06
C GLU A 29 -14.56 -2.18 1.83
N HIS A 30 -13.48 -2.51 1.13
CA HIS A 30 -12.26 -3.09 1.72
C HIS A 30 -11.18 -2.04 2.01
N LYS A 31 -11.58 -0.77 2.07
CA LYS A 31 -10.75 0.35 2.56
C LYS A 31 -9.48 0.60 1.72
N TYR A 32 -9.49 0.31 0.42
CA TYR A 32 -8.37 0.60 -0.49
C TYR A 32 -7.86 2.05 -0.35
N PHE A 33 -8.79 3.01 -0.27
CA PHE A 33 -8.48 4.44 -0.16
C PHE A 33 -8.07 4.92 1.25
N ARG A 34 -7.97 4.00 2.22
CA ARG A 34 -7.55 4.28 3.60
C ARG A 34 -6.34 3.45 4.02
N LYS A 35 -6.09 2.32 3.37
CA LYS A 35 -4.96 1.44 3.68
C LYS A 35 -3.62 2.06 3.27
N PRO A 36 -2.53 1.75 4.00
CA PRO A 36 -1.19 2.17 3.65
C PRO A 36 -0.69 1.38 2.45
N ALA A 37 0.32 1.91 1.76
CA ALA A 37 1.00 1.13 0.72
C ALA A 37 1.90 0.06 1.36
N SER A 38 2.45 0.30 2.55
CA SER A 38 3.23 -0.67 3.31
C SER A 38 3.17 -0.36 4.80
N ILE A 39 3.07 -1.39 5.66
CA ILE A 39 3.06 -1.20 7.13
C ILE A 39 4.47 -0.97 7.67
N ASN A 40 5.49 -1.54 7.03
CA ASN A 40 6.89 -1.51 7.51
C ASN A 40 7.82 -0.67 6.63
N HIS A 41 7.30 -0.07 5.55
CA HIS A 41 8.09 0.70 4.60
C HIS A 41 7.40 2.03 4.28
N HIS A 42 7.62 2.56 3.08
CA HIS A 42 7.14 3.85 2.61
C HIS A 42 5.60 3.93 2.51
N SER A 43 5.11 5.17 2.48
CA SER A 43 3.68 5.48 2.35
C SER A 43 2.82 4.76 3.38
N ASN A 44 3.33 4.66 4.61
CA ASN A 44 2.62 4.15 5.79
C ASN A 44 1.76 5.24 6.43
N PHE A 45 0.80 5.74 5.67
CA PHE A 45 -0.19 6.71 6.13
C PHE A 45 -1.56 6.33 5.59
N ASP A 46 -2.61 6.90 6.17
CA ASP A 46 -3.98 6.68 5.72
C ASP A 46 -4.11 7.01 4.22
N GLY A 47 -4.59 6.07 3.42
CA GLY A 47 -4.72 6.25 1.97
C GLY A 47 -3.40 6.18 1.18
N GLY A 48 -2.30 5.78 1.83
CA GLY A 48 -1.00 5.59 1.19
C GLY A 48 -1.03 4.64 -0.01
N LEU A 49 -1.88 3.60 0.01
CA LEU A 49 -2.05 2.68 -1.12
C LEU A 49 -2.55 3.40 -2.37
N ALA A 50 -3.61 4.20 -2.23
CA ALA A 50 -4.19 4.95 -3.34
C ALA A 50 -3.22 6.02 -3.86
N HIS A 51 -2.50 6.70 -2.95
CA HIS A 51 -1.48 7.67 -3.32
C HIS A 51 -0.34 7.04 -4.12
N HIS A 52 0.19 5.92 -3.63
CA HIS A 52 1.24 5.18 -4.30
C HIS A 52 0.81 4.70 -5.69
N SER A 53 -0.34 4.01 -5.79
CA SER A 53 -0.87 3.56 -7.08
C SER A 53 -1.10 4.71 -8.08
N TYR A 54 -1.47 5.90 -7.61
CA TYR A 54 -1.61 7.08 -8.46
C TYR A 54 -0.25 7.62 -8.94
N LYS A 55 0.79 7.63 -8.09
CA LYS A 55 2.16 7.96 -8.54
C LYS A 55 2.68 6.94 -9.56
N VAL A 56 2.41 5.65 -9.36
CA VAL A 56 2.70 4.61 -10.35
C VAL A 56 2.00 4.93 -11.67
N TYR A 57 0.71 5.28 -11.65
CA TYR A 57 -0.04 5.68 -12.84
C TYR A 57 0.62 6.87 -13.57
N GLN A 58 1.01 7.92 -12.84
CA GLN A 58 1.65 9.10 -13.43
C GLN A 58 3.01 8.76 -14.07
N ASN A 59 3.88 8.06 -13.32
CA ASN A 59 5.19 7.66 -13.82
C ASN A 59 5.06 6.69 -15.01
N TYR A 60 4.13 5.76 -14.95
CA TYR A 60 3.91 4.78 -16.01
C TYR A 60 3.38 5.44 -17.28
N THR A 61 2.44 6.39 -17.16
CA THR A 61 1.96 7.17 -18.30
C THR A 61 3.09 7.96 -18.97
N LYS A 62 3.93 8.61 -18.17
CA LYS A 62 5.09 9.36 -18.66
C LYS A 62 6.09 8.44 -19.38
N LEU A 63 6.44 7.31 -18.77
CA LEU A 63 7.36 6.33 -19.36
C LEU A 63 6.82 5.75 -20.67
N ASN A 64 5.51 5.48 -20.75
CA ASN A 64 4.89 5.01 -21.98
C ASN A 64 5.04 6.02 -23.12
N GLN A 65 4.84 7.31 -22.83
CA GLN A 65 5.00 8.39 -23.81
C GLN A 65 6.46 8.56 -24.24
N GLU A 66 7.39 8.65 -23.29
CA GLU A 66 8.82 8.89 -23.56
C GLU A 66 9.50 7.75 -24.32
N ASN A 67 9.02 6.52 -24.14
CA ASN A 67 9.56 5.34 -24.82
C ASN A 67 8.76 4.96 -26.08
N GLU A 68 7.73 5.73 -26.44
CA GLU A 68 6.81 5.43 -27.56
C GLU A 68 6.30 3.97 -27.50
N ALA A 69 6.05 3.46 -26.29
CA ALA A 69 5.84 2.03 -26.06
C ALA A 69 4.46 1.53 -26.55
N GLY A 70 3.57 2.46 -26.92
CA GLY A 70 2.27 2.14 -27.53
C GLY A 70 1.34 1.38 -26.61
N ILE A 71 1.50 1.51 -25.28
CA ILE A 71 0.67 0.83 -24.30
C ILE A 71 -0.70 1.51 -24.22
N PRO A 72 -1.82 0.79 -24.47
CA PRO A 72 -3.17 1.30 -24.22
C PRO A 72 -3.36 1.92 -22.85
N GLU A 73 -3.98 3.10 -22.83
CA GLU A 73 -4.25 3.88 -21.61
C GLU A 73 -5.10 3.09 -20.61
N ASP A 74 -6.08 2.31 -21.08
CA ASP A 74 -6.91 1.48 -20.20
C ASP A 74 -6.09 0.44 -19.45
N SER A 75 -5.13 -0.22 -20.08
CA SER A 75 -4.22 -1.15 -19.39
C SER A 75 -3.29 -0.44 -18.42
N ILE A 76 -2.83 0.78 -18.70
CA ILE A 76 -2.02 1.57 -17.74
C ILE A 76 -2.85 1.84 -16.48
N ILE A 77 -4.08 2.33 -16.65
CA ILE A 77 -5.01 2.60 -15.55
C ILE A 77 -5.26 1.32 -14.75
N ILE A 78 -5.66 0.23 -15.40
CA ILE A 78 -5.99 -1.04 -14.75
C ILE A 78 -4.79 -1.60 -13.99
N THR A 79 -3.61 -1.62 -14.58
CA THR A 79 -2.44 -2.24 -13.93
C THR A 79 -1.86 -1.34 -12.84
N ALA A 80 -1.80 -0.01 -13.04
CA ALA A 80 -1.29 0.91 -12.02
C ALA A 80 -2.14 0.91 -10.75
N PHE A 81 -3.48 0.87 -10.85
CA PHE A 81 -4.34 0.86 -9.67
C PHE A 81 -4.54 -0.51 -9.03
N LEU A 82 -4.29 -1.60 -9.76
CA LEU A 82 -4.60 -2.95 -9.29
C LEU A 82 -3.38 -3.84 -9.06
N HIS A 83 -2.14 -3.41 -9.36
CA HIS A 83 -0.94 -4.24 -9.17
C HIS A 83 -0.81 -4.75 -7.72
N ASP A 84 -1.19 -3.91 -6.76
CA ASP A 84 -1.12 -4.15 -5.32
C ASP A 84 -2.49 -4.26 -4.65
N LEU A 85 -3.53 -4.61 -5.42
CA LEU A 85 -4.89 -4.75 -4.89
C LEU A 85 -4.96 -5.73 -3.70
N CYS A 86 -4.08 -6.74 -3.63
CA CYS A 86 -4.04 -7.69 -2.52
C CYS A 86 -3.92 -7.05 -1.14
N LYS A 87 -3.34 -5.83 -1.03
CA LYS A 87 -3.19 -5.06 0.22
C LYS A 87 -4.53 -4.85 0.95
N ILE A 88 -5.65 -4.86 0.22
CA ILE A 88 -6.98 -4.74 0.81
C ILE A 88 -7.46 -6.00 1.56
N ASP A 89 -6.85 -7.15 1.34
CA ASP A 89 -7.06 -8.35 2.17
C ASP A 89 -5.89 -8.58 3.14
N ASP A 90 -4.72 -8.10 2.72
CA ASP A 90 -3.46 -8.37 3.38
C ASP A 90 -3.25 -7.58 4.68
N TYR A 91 -4.00 -6.50 4.88
CA TYR A 91 -3.94 -5.65 6.07
C TYR A 91 -5.26 -5.67 6.85
N ILE A 92 -5.20 -5.62 8.18
CA ILE A 92 -6.36 -5.49 9.06
C ILE A 92 -6.16 -4.30 10.00
N GLU A 93 -7.24 -3.76 10.55
CA GLU A 93 -7.13 -2.71 11.57
C GLU A 93 -6.53 -3.30 12.85
N GLY A 94 -5.61 -2.56 13.45
CA GLY A 94 -4.92 -2.98 14.67
C GLY A 94 -3.97 -1.90 15.19
N PRO A 95 -3.22 -2.18 16.26
CA PRO A 95 -2.21 -1.28 16.79
C PRO A 95 -1.06 -0.99 15.81
N GLY A 96 -0.86 -1.83 14.80
CA GLY A 96 0.31 -1.78 13.94
C GLY A 96 1.50 -2.49 14.58
N GLN A 97 2.71 -2.16 14.12
CA GLN A 97 3.94 -2.86 14.56
C GLN A 97 4.00 -2.99 16.08
N LYS A 98 4.19 -4.22 16.58
CA LYS A 98 4.29 -4.49 18.02
C LYS A 98 5.45 -3.70 18.66
N PRO A 99 5.26 -3.04 19.81
CA PRO A 99 6.33 -2.43 20.58
C PRO A 99 7.38 -3.46 21.02
N SER A 100 8.62 -3.01 21.20
CA SER A 100 9.64 -3.84 21.86
C SER A 100 9.43 -3.90 23.38
N ASP A 101 9.88 -4.99 24.01
CA ASP A 101 9.80 -5.14 25.48
C ASP A 101 10.44 -3.95 26.20
N LYS A 102 11.59 -3.47 25.71
CA LYS A 102 12.27 -2.29 26.25
C LYS A 102 11.45 -1.00 26.17
N GLN A 103 10.65 -0.82 25.11
CA GLN A 103 9.77 0.34 25.00
C GLN A 103 8.63 0.26 26.02
N LEU A 104 8.05 -0.93 26.21
CA LEU A 104 7.00 -1.16 27.20
C LEU A 104 7.52 -0.96 28.62
N GLU A 105 8.66 -1.57 28.97
CA GLU A 105 9.31 -1.39 30.27
C GLU A 105 9.61 0.09 30.58
N TYR A 106 10.05 0.85 29.57
CA TYR A 106 10.33 2.27 29.76
C TYR A 106 9.06 3.11 29.94
N LEU A 107 8.00 2.81 29.19
CA LEU A 107 6.69 3.43 29.36
C LEU A 107 6.12 3.16 30.76
N GLU A 108 6.15 1.90 31.21
CA GLU A 108 5.72 1.49 32.55
C GLU A 108 6.50 2.22 33.65
N LEU A 109 7.81 2.36 33.49
CA LEU A 109 8.65 3.12 34.42
C LEU A 109 8.21 4.59 34.52
N LEU A 110 7.90 5.25 33.40
CA LEU A 110 7.45 6.64 33.39
C LEU A 110 6.07 6.80 34.04
N LEU A 111 5.14 5.90 33.73
CA LEU A 111 3.79 5.88 34.31
C LEU A 111 3.85 5.72 35.84
N SER A 112 4.65 4.76 36.32
CA SER A 112 4.88 4.51 37.74
C SER A 112 5.45 5.74 38.46
N ARG A 113 6.48 6.37 37.88
CA ARG A 113 7.11 7.58 38.45
C ARG A 113 6.15 8.76 38.57
N GLN A 114 5.20 8.86 37.66
CA GLN A 114 4.25 9.97 37.61
C GLN A 114 2.87 9.61 38.21
N ASN A 115 2.71 8.38 38.73
CA ASN A 115 1.46 7.85 39.27
C ASN A 115 0.27 8.03 38.29
N LYS A 116 0.48 7.72 37.01
CA LYS A 116 -0.52 7.82 35.94
C LYS A 116 -0.93 6.43 35.44
N THR A 117 -2.18 6.33 34.99
CA THR A 117 -2.72 5.17 34.27
C THR A 117 -3.15 5.60 32.87
N LEU A 118 -2.98 4.73 31.88
CA LEU A 118 -3.40 4.98 30.50
C LEU A 118 -4.89 4.69 30.32
N ALA A 119 -5.51 5.33 29.33
CA ALA A 119 -6.88 5.02 28.92
C ALA A 119 -7.00 3.64 28.25
N ASN A 120 -5.97 3.22 27.51
CA ASN A 120 -5.93 1.93 26.80
C ASN A 120 -5.01 0.91 27.48
N GLU A 121 -5.33 -0.37 27.35
CA GLU A 121 -4.48 -1.46 27.82
C GLU A 121 -3.18 -1.52 26.99
N LEU A 122 -2.03 -1.74 27.66
CA LEU A 122 -0.70 -1.73 27.05
C LEU A 122 -0.53 -2.76 25.92
N ASP A 123 -1.21 -3.90 26.02
CA ASP A 123 -1.19 -4.98 25.03
C ASP A 123 -1.94 -4.64 23.74
N LYS A 124 -2.73 -3.56 23.75
CA LYS A 124 -3.46 -3.04 22.59
C LYS A 124 -2.76 -1.87 21.92
N LEU A 125 -1.54 -1.52 22.35
CA LEU A 125 -0.79 -0.39 21.79
C LEU A 125 0.28 -0.83 20.80
N GLY A 126 0.39 -0.06 19.72
CA GLY A 126 1.44 -0.17 18.71
C GLY A 126 2.71 0.56 19.09
N LYS A 127 3.80 0.24 18.39
CA LYS A 127 5.13 0.82 18.62
C LYS A 127 5.16 2.34 18.48
N SER A 128 4.45 2.89 17.48
CA SER A 128 4.34 4.34 17.29
C SER A 128 3.59 4.98 18.46
N GLN A 129 2.42 4.43 18.80
CA GLN A 129 1.59 4.87 19.91
C GLN A 129 2.36 4.86 21.25
N VAL A 130 3.13 3.80 21.53
CA VAL A 130 4.02 3.73 22.71
C VAL A 130 5.09 4.83 22.67
N SER A 131 5.68 5.10 21.51
CA SER A 131 6.68 6.17 21.35
C SER A 131 6.07 7.56 21.61
N ASP A 132 4.86 7.79 21.14
CA ASP A 132 4.12 9.04 21.35
C ASP A 132 3.74 9.23 22.82
N LEU A 133 3.29 8.17 23.51
CA LEU A 133 3.03 8.20 24.96
C LEU A 133 4.29 8.51 25.76
N ILE A 134 5.42 7.89 25.41
CA ILE A 134 6.70 8.18 26.06
C ILE A 134 7.07 9.66 25.85
N SER A 135 6.91 10.18 24.63
CA SER A 135 7.17 11.59 24.34
C SER A 135 6.25 12.53 25.11
N TRP A 136 4.96 12.20 25.19
CA TRP A 136 3.96 12.94 25.96
C TRP A 136 4.30 12.96 27.45
N LEU A 137 4.60 11.80 28.06
CA LEU A 137 5.00 11.70 29.48
C LEU A 137 6.28 12.49 29.80
N LYS A 138 7.22 12.57 28.84
CA LYS A 138 8.47 13.31 29.04
C LYS A 138 8.30 14.82 28.90
N ASN A 139 7.45 15.26 27.97
CA ASN A 139 7.46 16.65 27.51
C ASN A 139 6.20 17.43 27.92
N ASN A 140 5.04 16.78 28.01
CA ASN A 140 3.75 17.44 28.22
C ASN A 140 2.77 16.61 29.08
N PRO A 141 3.18 16.04 30.22
CA PRO A 141 2.36 15.09 30.98
C PRO A 141 1.07 15.67 31.57
N ASP A 142 0.95 16.99 31.66
CA ASP A 142 -0.23 17.70 32.18
C ASP A 142 -1.29 17.98 31.10
N LYS A 143 -0.95 17.79 29.81
CA LYS A 143 -1.91 17.90 28.71
C LYS A 143 -2.75 16.61 28.64
N PRO A 144 -3.94 16.64 28.00
CA PRO A 144 -4.71 15.43 27.71
C PRO A 144 -3.84 14.35 27.06
N GLU A 145 -4.11 13.09 27.42
CA GLU A 145 -3.47 11.93 26.79
C GLU A 145 -3.73 11.96 25.27
N PRO A 146 -2.73 11.68 24.42
CA PRO A 146 -2.93 11.63 22.98
C PRO A 146 -3.94 10.55 22.60
N GLU A 147 -4.90 10.91 21.73
CA GLU A 147 -5.75 9.94 21.06
C GLU A 147 -5.01 9.35 19.85
N PHE A 148 -5.14 8.05 19.64
CA PHE A 148 -4.50 7.37 18.51
C PHE A 148 -5.50 7.10 17.40
N GLU A 149 -5.10 7.43 16.17
CA GLU A 149 -5.80 6.97 15.00
C GLU A 149 -5.64 5.45 14.80
N ILE A 150 -6.55 4.88 14.03
CA ILE A 150 -6.51 3.47 13.63
C ILE A 150 -5.24 3.21 12.81
N SER A 151 -4.48 2.19 13.22
CA SER A 151 -3.30 1.70 12.50
C SER A 151 -3.61 0.37 11.80
N TRP A 152 -2.62 -0.18 11.11
CA TRP A 152 -2.78 -1.35 10.25
C TRP A 152 -1.77 -2.44 10.59
N ASP A 153 -2.26 -3.68 10.66
CA ASP A 153 -1.49 -4.89 10.92
C ASP A 153 -1.56 -5.87 9.74
N TYR A 154 -0.58 -6.76 9.66
CA TYR A 154 -0.64 -7.86 8.72
C TYR A 154 -1.75 -8.84 9.11
N ASN A 155 -2.59 -9.20 8.15
CA ASN A 155 -3.62 -10.20 8.34
C ASN A 155 -2.96 -11.58 8.66
N PRO A 156 -3.15 -12.15 9.86
CA PRO A 156 -2.53 -13.42 10.24
C PRO A 156 -3.16 -14.63 9.53
N SER A 157 -4.34 -14.47 8.93
CA SER A 157 -5.02 -15.52 8.15
C SER A 157 -4.42 -15.71 6.75
N LYS A 158 -3.32 -15.04 6.41
CA LYS A 158 -2.60 -15.08 5.13
C LYS A 158 -1.95 -16.40 4.72
N ASN A 159 -2.18 -17.52 5.42
CA ASN A 159 -1.50 -18.80 5.19
C ASN A 159 -1.86 -19.52 3.87
N ILE A 160 -2.26 -18.77 2.84
CA ILE A 160 -2.47 -19.26 1.49
C ILE A 160 -1.16 -19.08 0.71
N PRO A 161 -0.63 -20.12 0.04
CA PRO A 161 0.63 -20.06 -0.70
C PRO A 161 0.48 -19.35 -2.05
N LEU A 162 0.00 -18.10 -2.03
CA LEU A 162 -0.09 -17.21 -3.18
C LEU A 162 0.76 -15.97 -2.91
N ASN A 163 1.57 -15.57 -3.89
CA ASN A 163 2.28 -14.29 -3.80
C ASN A 163 1.32 -13.10 -3.98
N HIS A 164 1.78 -11.90 -3.65
CA HIS A 164 0.94 -10.69 -3.66
C HIS A 164 0.41 -10.39 -5.07
N ALA A 165 1.22 -10.58 -6.11
CA ALA A 165 0.81 -10.37 -7.48
C ALA A 165 -0.29 -11.34 -7.94
N GLU A 166 -0.19 -12.62 -7.60
CA GLU A 166 -1.23 -13.64 -7.88
C GLU A 166 -2.55 -13.29 -7.18
N LYS A 167 -2.48 -12.87 -5.91
CA LYS A 167 -3.67 -12.41 -5.17
C LYS A 167 -4.32 -11.22 -5.87
N SER A 168 -3.54 -10.20 -6.26
CA SER A 168 -4.05 -9.02 -6.98
C SER A 168 -4.76 -9.42 -8.28
N ILE A 169 -4.15 -10.30 -9.08
CA ILE A 169 -4.72 -10.81 -10.34
C ILE A 169 -6.04 -11.55 -10.07
N ILE A 170 -6.07 -12.47 -9.10
CA ILE A 170 -7.26 -13.25 -8.75
C ILE A 170 -8.38 -12.32 -8.27
N MET A 171 -8.06 -11.36 -7.41
CA MET A 171 -9.03 -10.41 -6.85
C MET A 171 -9.63 -9.52 -7.94
N ALA A 172 -8.81 -8.93 -8.81
CA ALA A 172 -9.29 -8.12 -9.93
C ALA A 172 -10.12 -8.95 -10.92
N SER A 173 -9.68 -10.18 -11.22
CA SER A 173 -10.35 -11.08 -12.19
C SER A 173 -11.76 -11.52 -11.77
N ARG A 174 -12.15 -11.35 -10.50
CA ARG A 174 -13.52 -11.58 -10.03
C ARG A 174 -14.53 -10.57 -10.57
N PHE A 175 -14.05 -9.39 -10.99
CA PHE A 175 -14.90 -8.27 -11.39
C PHE A 175 -14.69 -7.89 -12.85
N ILE A 176 -13.43 -7.82 -13.30
CA ILE A 176 -13.07 -7.42 -14.65
C ILE A 176 -12.30 -8.52 -15.38
N LYS A 177 -12.42 -8.57 -16.70
CA LYS A 177 -11.56 -9.44 -17.52
C LYS A 177 -10.21 -8.77 -17.73
N LEU A 178 -9.15 -9.34 -17.16
CA LEU A 178 -7.77 -8.95 -17.46
C LEU A 178 -7.30 -9.62 -18.75
N ASN A 179 -6.59 -8.87 -19.59
CA ASN A 179 -5.90 -9.42 -20.75
C ASN A 179 -4.48 -9.89 -20.38
N MET A 180 -3.79 -10.54 -21.30
CA MET A 180 -2.50 -11.17 -20.99
C MET A 180 -1.41 -10.14 -20.62
N ARG A 181 -1.40 -8.96 -21.27
CA ARG A 181 -0.43 -7.90 -20.94
C ARG A 181 -0.66 -7.35 -19.54
N GLU A 182 -1.91 -7.18 -19.12
CA GLU A 182 -2.28 -6.74 -17.78
C GLU A 182 -1.89 -7.78 -16.72
N ILE A 183 -2.18 -9.06 -16.98
CA ILE A 183 -1.80 -10.17 -16.09
C ILE A 183 -0.28 -10.23 -15.92
N LEU A 184 0.49 -10.15 -17.01
CA LEU A 184 1.95 -10.23 -16.94
C LEU A 184 2.56 -8.97 -16.30
N ALA A 185 1.99 -7.79 -16.56
CA ALA A 185 2.40 -6.54 -15.91
C ALA A 185 2.21 -6.64 -14.40
N ILE A 186 1.03 -7.06 -13.93
CA ILE A 186 0.76 -7.24 -12.50
C ILE A 186 1.64 -8.36 -11.93
N ARG A 187 1.79 -9.50 -12.62
CA ARG A 187 2.60 -10.63 -12.11
C ARG A 187 4.05 -10.24 -11.81
N TYR A 188 4.61 -9.34 -12.62
CA TYR A 188 6.02 -9.01 -12.61
C TYR A 188 6.32 -7.56 -12.21
N HIS A 189 5.36 -6.84 -11.63
CA HIS A 189 5.53 -5.42 -11.29
C HIS A 189 6.70 -5.18 -10.32
N MET A 190 7.00 -6.09 -9.40
CA MET A 190 8.13 -5.95 -8.49
C MET A 190 9.50 -6.09 -9.17
N GLY A 191 9.56 -6.56 -10.43
CA GLY A 191 10.82 -6.80 -11.13
C GLY A 191 11.81 -7.63 -10.30
N SER A 192 13.03 -7.11 -10.14
CA SER A 192 14.11 -7.75 -9.37
C SER A 192 13.87 -7.85 -7.86
N TRP A 193 12.84 -7.18 -7.34
CA TRP A 193 12.46 -7.23 -5.92
C TRP A 193 11.54 -8.43 -5.60
N ASP A 194 11.05 -9.16 -6.61
CA ASP A 194 10.35 -10.43 -6.39
C ASP A 194 11.37 -11.55 -6.12
N GLU A 195 11.45 -12.01 -4.87
CA GLU A 195 12.32 -13.13 -4.47
C GLU A 195 11.95 -14.44 -5.19
N SER A 196 10.72 -14.58 -5.68
CA SER A 196 10.23 -15.74 -6.44
C SER A 196 10.46 -15.61 -7.95
N LEU A 197 11.15 -14.55 -8.41
CA LEU A 197 11.27 -14.24 -9.83
C LEU A 197 12.03 -15.32 -10.61
N ASN A 198 11.32 -15.93 -11.55
CA ASN A 198 11.95 -16.70 -12.62
C ASN A 198 12.42 -15.76 -13.74
N TYR A 199 13.73 -15.50 -13.81
CA TYR A 199 14.32 -14.61 -14.82
C TYR A 199 14.04 -15.04 -16.28
N LYS A 200 13.94 -16.34 -16.56
CA LYS A 200 13.66 -16.82 -17.92
C LYS A 200 12.25 -16.41 -18.35
N ASP A 201 11.27 -16.62 -17.47
CA ASP A 201 9.87 -16.28 -17.76
C ASP A 201 9.66 -14.76 -17.74
N TYR A 202 10.31 -14.05 -16.82
CA TYR A 202 10.30 -12.59 -16.79
C TYR A 202 10.87 -11.99 -18.08
N ASN A 203 12.02 -12.47 -18.56
CA ASN A 203 12.62 -11.99 -19.80
C ASN A 203 11.72 -12.28 -21.01
N LYS A 204 11.07 -13.45 -21.03
CA LYS A 204 10.09 -13.78 -22.06
C LYS A 204 8.89 -12.83 -22.01
N ALA A 205 8.37 -12.49 -20.82
CA ALA A 205 7.26 -11.56 -20.67
C ALA A 205 7.63 -10.14 -21.16
N ASN A 206 8.83 -9.67 -20.84
CA ASN A 206 9.35 -8.37 -21.33
C ASN A 206 9.49 -8.31 -22.86
N GLN A 207 9.76 -9.44 -23.52
CA GLN A 207 9.80 -9.51 -24.99
C GLN A 207 8.41 -9.46 -25.62
N LEU A 208 7.38 -9.90 -24.91
CA LEU A 208 6.00 -9.90 -25.41
C LEU A 208 5.32 -8.55 -25.23
N TYR A 209 5.52 -7.92 -24.06
CA TYR A 209 4.83 -6.69 -23.69
C TYR A 209 5.77 -5.72 -22.97
N PRO A 210 5.91 -4.47 -23.46
CA PRO A 210 6.72 -3.46 -22.79
C PRO A 210 6.17 -3.11 -21.39
N ASP A 211 4.88 -3.36 -21.16
CA ASP A 211 4.18 -3.17 -19.89
C ASP A 211 4.96 -3.71 -18.69
N VAL A 212 5.49 -4.92 -18.87
CA VAL A 212 6.17 -5.69 -17.82
C VAL A 212 7.39 -4.95 -17.28
N LYS A 213 8.13 -4.27 -18.16
CA LYS A 213 9.30 -3.48 -17.77
C LYS A 213 8.87 -2.12 -17.21
N LEU A 214 7.96 -1.46 -17.91
CA LEU A 214 7.64 -0.06 -17.61
C LEU A 214 6.86 0.10 -16.31
N ILE A 215 5.95 -0.83 -15.97
CA ILE A 215 5.27 -0.77 -14.66
C ILE A 215 6.26 -0.98 -13.51
N ALA A 216 7.23 -1.88 -13.67
CA ALA A 216 8.22 -2.14 -12.62
C ALA A 216 9.12 -0.93 -12.37
N ILE A 217 9.53 -0.24 -13.44
CA ILE A 217 10.26 1.03 -13.31
C ILE A 217 9.37 2.11 -12.70
N ALA A 218 8.09 2.21 -13.10
CA ALA A 218 7.18 3.20 -12.57
C ALA A 218 6.92 3.03 -11.07
N ASP A 219 6.80 1.79 -10.62
CA ASP A 219 6.64 1.39 -9.21
C ASP A 219 7.88 1.74 -8.37
N GLU A 220 9.06 1.38 -8.86
CA GLU A 220 10.34 1.75 -8.23
C GLU A 220 10.53 3.27 -8.17
N LEU A 221 10.20 3.99 -9.23
CA LEU A 221 10.26 5.45 -9.26
C LEU A 221 9.28 6.10 -8.27
N ALA A 222 8.05 5.57 -8.15
CA ALA A 222 7.08 6.06 -7.18
C ALA A 222 7.60 5.88 -5.75
N THR A 223 8.10 4.68 -5.44
CA THR A 223 8.75 4.37 -4.16
C THR A 223 9.92 5.32 -3.87
N PHE A 224 10.80 5.56 -4.85
CA PHE A 224 11.93 6.47 -4.70
C PHE A 224 11.48 7.91 -4.42
N GLN A 225 10.51 8.42 -5.19
CA GLN A 225 9.97 9.78 -5.02
C GLN A 225 9.28 9.97 -3.67
N GLU A 226 8.61 8.95 -3.15
CA GLU A 226 7.99 8.98 -1.82
C GLU A 226 9.03 9.11 -0.72
N ASN A 227 10.08 8.31 -0.77
CA ASN A 227 11.16 8.36 0.22
C ASN A 227 11.98 9.66 0.16
N TRP A 228 12.18 10.21 -1.04
CA TRP A 228 13.03 11.39 -1.21
C TRP A 228 12.38 12.65 -0.63
N VAL A 229 11.07 12.82 -0.79
CA VAL A 229 10.31 13.95 -0.25
C VAL A 229 10.27 13.95 1.28
N GLU A 230 10.36 12.79 1.94
CA GLU A 230 10.43 12.70 3.40
C GLU A 230 11.75 13.24 3.98
N THR A 231 12.80 13.41 3.17
CA THR A 231 14.12 13.87 3.65
C THR A 231 14.32 15.39 3.66
N GLU A 232 13.33 16.17 3.21
CA GLU A 232 13.41 17.65 3.14
C GLU A 232 12.66 18.40 4.26
N ASN A 233 12.21 17.71 5.32
CA ASN A 233 11.58 18.34 6.51
C ASN A 233 12.43 18.23 7.78
#